data_AF-A0A355YC96-F1
#
_entry.id   AF-A0A355YC96-F1
#
_cell.length_a   1.000
_cell.length_b   1.000
_cell.length_c   1.000
_cell.angle_alpha   90.00
_cell.angle_beta   90.00
_cell.angle_gamma   90.00
#
_symmetry.space_group_name_H-M   'P 1'
#
loop_
_entity.id
_entity.type
_entity.pdbx_description
1 polymer ?
#
loop_
_entity_poly.entity_id
_entity_poly.type
_entity_poly.pdbx_seq_one_letter_code
_entity_poly.pdbx_strand_id
1 'polypeptide(L)'
;MNHRKSTLFNAISFALVSGASLVSFCAGAQQRDFNIPADAAAKSLPEYARQANVQIVAPARGLEGVRTAPISGSHDARAALQALLQGTGLKVVRDDGTVVTLSREDDAQDEEAQPAAAPARGDVHAQVEPAA
;
A
#
# COMPACT_ATOMS: atom_id res chain seq x y z
N MET A 1 -23.31 -51.85 46.86
CA MET A 1 -23.42 -51.49 45.44
C MET A 1 -23.20 -49.98 45.32
N ASN A 2 -21.98 -49.63 44.92
CA ASN A 2 -21.41 -48.35 44.49
C ASN A 2 -22.40 -47.18 44.30
N HIS A 3 -22.22 -46.07 45.02
CA HIS A 3 -22.33 -44.68 44.53
C HIS A 3 -21.94 -43.71 45.66
N ARG A 4 -20.63 -43.49 45.87
CA ARG A 4 -20.11 -42.37 46.67
C ARG A 4 -18.81 -41.88 46.07
N LYS A 5 -18.89 -40.95 45.12
CA LYS A 5 -17.73 -40.13 44.73
C LYS A 5 -17.93 -38.74 45.34
N SER A 6 -17.53 -38.71 46.61
CA SER A 6 -17.06 -37.59 47.43
C SER A 6 -17.16 -36.18 46.84
N THR A 7 -17.99 -35.40 47.52
CA THR A 7 -18.05 -33.94 47.54
C THR A 7 -16.80 -33.32 48.19
N LEU A 8 -16.44 -32.12 47.72
CA LEU A 8 -15.64 -31.06 48.38
C LEU A 8 -14.12 -31.30 48.47
N PHE A 9 -13.35 -30.52 47.72
CA PHE A 9 -12.08 -29.86 48.11
C PHE A 9 -11.37 -29.38 46.83
N ASN A 10 -11.59 -28.12 46.43
CA ASN A 10 -10.49 -27.17 46.21
C ASN A 10 -11.05 -25.77 45.97
N ALA A 11 -11.01 -24.94 47.00
CA ALA A 11 -10.94 -23.51 46.85
C ALA A 11 -9.52 -23.15 46.41
N ILE A 12 -9.37 -22.28 45.41
CA ILE A 12 -8.38 -21.20 45.37
C ILE A 12 -8.89 -20.25 44.29
N SER A 13 -9.39 -19.10 44.74
CA SER A 13 -9.54 -17.91 43.93
C SER A 13 -8.16 -17.50 43.41
N PHE A 14 -7.99 -17.40 42.08
CA PHE A 14 -6.92 -16.60 41.50
C PHE A 14 -7.55 -15.53 40.63
N ALA A 15 -7.59 -14.34 41.22
CA ALA A 15 -7.96 -13.11 40.56
C ALA A 15 -6.82 -12.64 39.63
N LEU A 16 -7.20 -11.91 38.59
CA LEU A 16 -6.37 -11.08 37.70
C LEU A 16 -5.28 -11.79 36.88
N VAL A 17 -5.50 -11.83 35.55
CA VAL A 17 -4.61 -11.07 34.67
C VAL A 17 -5.36 -10.65 33.40
N SER A 18 -5.31 -9.36 33.11
CA SER A 18 -5.81 -8.75 31.88
C SER A 18 -5.05 -9.31 30.68
N GLY A 19 -5.78 -9.89 29.74
CA GLY A 19 -5.27 -10.25 28.42
C GLY A 19 -6.11 -9.59 27.35
N ALA A 20 -6.10 -8.26 27.30
CA ALA A 20 -6.58 -7.54 26.12
C ALA A 20 -5.61 -7.86 24.98
N SER A 21 -5.87 -8.94 24.26
CA SER A 21 -5.24 -9.19 22.95
C SER A 21 -5.77 -8.11 22.01
N LEU A 22 -5.12 -6.96 22.03
CA LEU A 22 -5.11 -6.01 20.93
C LEU A 22 -4.48 -6.76 19.76
N VAL A 23 -5.31 -7.44 18.97
CA VAL A 23 -4.89 -7.88 17.65
C VAL A 23 -4.61 -6.59 16.90
N SER A 24 -3.34 -6.23 16.81
CA SER A 24 -2.88 -5.17 15.92
C SER A 24 -3.16 -5.69 14.53
N PHE A 25 -4.31 -5.33 13.98
CA PHE A 25 -4.57 -5.52 12.57
C PHE A 25 -3.67 -4.50 11.86
N CYS A 26 -2.45 -4.94 11.57
CA CYS A 26 -1.53 -4.20 10.74
C CYS A 26 -2.26 -3.89 9.43
N ALA A 27 -2.46 -2.61 9.16
CA ALA A 27 -3.00 -2.13 7.90
C ALA A 27 -2.23 -2.82 6.77
N GLY A 28 -2.97 -3.48 5.86
CA GLY A 28 -2.48 -4.54 4.96
C GLY A 28 -1.32 -4.17 4.04
N ALA A 29 -0.12 -4.13 4.61
CA ALA A 29 1.14 -4.23 3.89
C ALA A 29 1.39 -5.74 3.67
N GLN A 30 1.10 -6.22 2.46
CA GLN A 30 1.21 -7.65 2.16
C GLN A 30 2.71 -7.99 2.01
N GLN A 31 3.31 -8.40 3.12
CA GLN A 31 4.70 -8.81 3.17
C GLN A 31 4.90 -10.03 2.26
N ARG A 32 5.79 -9.89 1.28
CA ARG A 32 6.06 -10.88 0.23
C ARG A 32 7.55 -11.07 0.07
N ASP A 33 7.94 -12.29 -0.26
CA ASP A 33 9.32 -12.61 -0.52
C ASP A 33 9.69 -12.22 -1.94
N PHE A 34 10.63 -11.30 -2.03
CA PHE A 34 11.18 -10.82 -3.28
C PHE A 34 12.59 -11.33 -3.46
N ASN A 35 12.94 -11.65 -4.69
CA ASN A 35 14.30 -11.99 -5.10
C ASN A 35 14.54 -11.47 -6.52
N ILE A 36 14.97 -10.21 -6.59
CA ILE A 36 15.17 -9.47 -7.83
C ILE A 36 16.63 -9.01 -7.88
N PRO A 37 17.43 -9.49 -8.83
CA PRO A 37 18.79 -9.03 -8.99
C PRO A 37 18.85 -7.58 -9.48
N ALA A 38 19.98 -6.92 -9.24
CA ALA A 38 20.26 -5.62 -9.82
C ALA A 38 20.47 -5.77 -11.34
N ASP A 39 19.53 -5.28 -12.14
CA ASP A 39 19.59 -5.33 -13.61
C ASP A 39 18.88 -4.09 -14.20
N ALA A 40 18.76 -4.04 -15.52
CA ALA A 40 18.00 -3.03 -16.22
C ALA A 40 16.53 -3.03 -15.75
N ALA A 41 15.94 -1.84 -15.60
CA ALA A 41 14.54 -1.68 -15.21
C ALA A 41 13.58 -2.46 -16.13
N ALA A 42 13.91 -2.55 -17.42
CA ALA A 42 13.17 -3.34 -18.40
C ALA A 42 13.09 -4.85 -18.09
N LYS A 43 13.99 -5.39 -17.26
CA LYS A 43 13.97 -6.79 -16.79
C LYS A 43 13.47 -6.91 -15.35
N SER A 44 13.92 -6.02 -14.47
CA SER A 44 13.60 -6.09 -13.04
C SER A 44 12.14 -5.74 -12.74
N LEU A 45 11.51 -4.81 -13.47
CA LEU A 45 10.09 -4.47 -13.28
C LEU A 45 9.15 -5.63 -13.64
N PRO A 46 9.28 -6.31 -14.81
CA PRO A 46 8.48 -7.49 -15.10
C PRO A 46 8.68 -8.63 -14.08
N GLU A 47 9.92 -8.85 -13.61
CA GLU A 47 10.17 -9.86 -12.58
C GLU A 47 9.53 -9.51 -11.24
N TYR A 48 9.60 -8.23 -10.83
CA TYR A 48 8.84 -7.73 -9.69
C TYR A 48 7.34 -7.98 -9.85
N ALA A 49 6.77 -7.61 -11.01
CA ALA A 49 5.36 -7.75 -11.32
C ALA A 49 4.89 -9.21 -11.15
N ARG A 50 5.71 -10.16 -11.61
CA ARG A 50 5.47 -11.59 -11.44
C ARG A 50 5.52 -12.05 -9.98
N GLN A 51 6.50 -11.60 -9.19
CA GLN A 51 6.64 -12.01 -7.78
C GLN A 51 5.57 -11.37 -6.88
N ALA A 52 5.24 -10.10 -7.12
CA ALA A 52 4.17 -9.40 -6.42
C ALA A 52 2.77 -9.83 -6.86
N ASN A 53 2.66 -10.54 -7.99
CA ASN A 53 1.39 -10.87 -8.66
C ASN A 53 0.57 -9.61 -8.98
N VAL A 54 1.23 -8.61 -9.55
CA VAL A 54 0.64 -7.34 -9.99
C VAL A 54 1.03 -7.06 -11.44
N GLN A 55 0.28 -6.21 -12.12
CA GLN A 55 0.59 -5.72 -13.45
C GLN A 55 1.25 -4.35 -13.34
N ILE A 56 2.47 -4.19 -13.86
CA ILE A 56 3.11 -2.87 -13.97
C ILE A 56 2.90 -2.33 -15.39
N VAL A 57 2.53 -1.06 -15.47
CA VAL A 57 2.48 -0.26 -16.70
C VAL A 57 3.47 0.89 -16.55
N ALA A 58 4.48 0.95 -17.41
CA ALA A 58 5.50 2.00 -17.38
C ALA A 58 5.83 2.45 -18.82
N PRO A 59 6.13 3.74 -19.05
CA PRO A 59 6.49 4.24 -20.37
C PRO A 59 7.86 3.69 -20.79
N ALA A 60 7.99 3.19 -22.02
CA ALA A 60 9.23 2.58 -22.52
C ALA A 60 10.44 3.54 -22.47
N ARG A 61 10.25 4.82 -22.80
CA ARG A 61 11.29 5.86 -22.66
C ARG A 61 11.75 6.09 -21.22
N GLY A 62 10.93 5.68 -20.24
CA GLY A 62 11.23 5.73 -18.81
C GLY A 62 12.24 4.68 -18.37
N LEU A 63 12.36 3.57 -19.13
CA LEU A 63 13.09 2.37 -18.73
C LEU A 63 14.46 2.23 -19.41
N GLU A 64 14.70 2.94 -20.52
CA GLU A 64 15.96 2.85 -21.27
C GLU A 64 17.15 3.39 -20.46
N GLY A 65 18.20 2.59 -20.33
CA GLY A 65 19.43 2.95 -19.60
C GLY A 65 19.30 2.98 -18.07
N VAL A 66 18.10 2.75 -17.52
CA VAL A 66 17.85 2.74 -16.08
C VAL A 66 18.20 1.38 -15.50
N ARG A 67 18.96 1.40 -14.40
CA ARG A 67 19.28 0.22 -13.59
C ARG A 67 18.60 0.32 -12.23
N THR A 68 18.05 -0.80 -11.77
CA THR A 68 17.40 -0.87 -10.45
C THR A 68 18.33 -1.48 -9.42
N ALA A 69 18.05 -1.19 -8.14
CA ALA A 69 18.72 -1.85 -7.03
C ALA A 69 18.30 -3.33 -6.93
N PRO A 70 19.14 -4.20 -6.35
CA PRO A 70 18.72 -5.56 -6.01
C PRO A 70 17.77 -5.53 -4.81
N ILE A 71 16.72 -6.35 -4.84
CA ILE A 71 15.81 -6.55 -3.71
C ILE A 71 15.74 -8.02 -3.37
N SER A 72 16.06 -8.35 -2.13
CA SER A 72 15.98 -9.70 -1.60
C SER A 72 15.37 -9.71 -0.21
N GLY A 73 14.54 -10.72 0.07
CA GLY A 73 13.92 -10.95 1.37
C GLY A 73 12.43 -10.59 1.41
N SER A 74 11.87 -10.64 2.62
CA SER A 74 10.46 -10.30 2.84
C SER A 74 10.30 -8.79 2.93
N HIS A 75 9.65 -8.21 1.93
CA HIS A 75 9.35 -6.77 1.88
C HIS A 75 7.87 -6.57 1.63
N ASP A 76 7.34 -5.42 2.04
CA ASP A 76 6.03 -5.00 1.56
C ASP A 76 6.10 -4.68 0.06
N ALA A 77 5.06 -5.01 -0.70
CA ALA A 77 5.03 -4.78 -2.15
C ALA A 77 5.26 -3.29 -2.49
N ARG A 78 4.56 -2.38 -1.81
CA ARG A 78 4.69 -0.95 -2.07
C ARG A 78 6.07 -0.43 -1.67
N ALA A 79 6.58 -0.88 -0.52
CA ALA A 79 7.92 -0.54 -0.05
C ALA A 79 9.02 -1.07 -0.99
N ALA A 80 8.91 -2.31 -1.44
CA ALA A 80 9.83 -2.94 -2.39
C ALA A 80 9.82 -2.21 -3.73
N LEU A 81 8.64 -1.86 -4.26
CA LEU A 81 8.54 -1.09 -5.48
C LEU A 81 9.20 0.28 -5.34
N GLN A 82 8.93 1.00 -4.23
CA GLN A 82 9.60 2.28 -3.99
C GLN A 82 11.12 2.12 -3.93
N ALA A 83 11.63 1.13 -3.19
CA ALA A 83 13.06 0.86 -3.11
C ALA A 83 13.67 0.48 -4.47
N LEU A 84 12.93 -0.23 -5.33
CA LEU A 84 13.35 -0.61 -6.68
C LEU A 84 13.46 0.61 -7.61
N LEU A 85 12.53 1.56 -7.45
CA LEU A 85 12.46 2.79 -8.25
C LEU A 85 13.34 3.92 -7.69
N GLN A 86 13.90 3.79 -6.50
CA GLN A 86 14.82 4.79 -5.94
C GLN A 86 16.02 5.02 -6.87
N GLY A 87 16.27 6.30 -7.20
CA GLY A 87 17.37 6.69 -8.10
C GLY A 87 17.10 6.50 -9.59
N THR A 88 15.90 6.04 -9.98
CA THR A 88 15.52 5.83 -11.38
C THR A 88 14.77 7.00 -12.03
N GLY A 89 14.23 7.92 -11.20
CA GLY A 89 13.35 9.01 -11.65
C GLY A 89 11.93 8.55 -12.02
N LEU A 90 11.55 7.32 -11.67
CA LEU A 90 10.21 6.77 -11.88
C LEU A 90 9.42 6.83 -10.57
N LYS A 91 8.15 7.23 -10.66
CA LYS A 91 7.20 7.28 -9.54
C LYS A 91 5.94 6.50 -9.85
N VAL A 92 5.31 5.99 -8.80
CA VAL A 92 3.98 5.39 -8.87
C VAL A 92 2.95 6.50 -8.95
N VAL A 93 2.23 6.59 -10.06
CA VAL A 93 1.12 7.54 -10.26
C VAL A 93 -0.22 6.91 -9.89
N ARG A 94 -0.34 5.60 -10.07
CA ARG A 94 -1.56 4.85 -9.71
C ARG A 94 -1.20 3.47 -9.18
N ASP A 95 -1.89 3.07 -8.11
CA ASP A 95 -1.76 1.78 -7.45
C ASP A 95 -3.15 1.29 -7.05
N ASP A 96 -3.66 0.32 -7.79
CA ASP A 96 -4.95 -0.34 -7.53
C ASP A 96 -4.74 -1.71 -6.84
N GLY A 97 -3.52 -2.01 -6.37
CA GLY A 97 -3.12 -3.28 -5.75
C GLY A 97 -3.01 -4.47 -6.72
N THR A 98 -3.69 -4.41 -7.88
CA THR A 98 -3.55 -5.38 -8.99
C THR A 98 -2.84 -4.77 -10.18
N VAL A 99 -3.03 -3.46 -10.43
CA VAL A 99 -2.41 -2.72 -11.52
C VAL A 99 -1.68 -1.52 -10.93
N VAL A 100 -0.45 -1.32 -11.36
CA VAL A 100 0.44 -0.25 -10.90
C VAL A 100 0.93 0.52 -12.12
N THR A 101 0.65 1.81 -12.17
CA THR A 101 1.10 2.70 -13.24
C THR A 101 2.26 3.56 -12.76
N LEU A 102 3.35 3.53 -13.52
CA LEU A 102 4.56 4.29 -13.27
C LEU A 102 4.68 5.41 -14.31
N SER A 103 5.06 6.61 -13.87
CA SER A 103 5.45 7.72 -14.74
C SER A 103 6.79 8.30 -14.30
N ARG A 104 7.46 9.00 -15.21
CA ARG A 104 8.67 9.75 -14.87
C ARG A 104 8.28 11.00 -14.09
N GLU A 105 9.09 11.40 -13.12
CA GLU A 105 8.84 12.58 -12.28
C GLU A 105 8.64 13.86 -13.10
N ASP A 106 9.32 13.98 -14.24
CA ASP A 106 9.16 15.11 -15.18
C ASP A 106 7.76 15.17 -15.83
N ASP A 107 7.05 14.04 -15.91
CA ASP A 107 5.72 13.91 -16.54
C ASP A 107 4.59 14.00 -15.49
N ALA A 108 4.87 13.58 -14.25
CA ALA A 108 3.89 13.57 -13.16
C ALA A 108 3.55 14.97 -12.60
N GLN A 109 4.41 15.98 -12.84
CA GLN A 109 4.18 17.36 -12.38
C GLN A 109 2.98 18.02 -13.08
N ASP A 110 2.57 17.53 -14.24
CA ASP A 110 1.42 18.07 -14.99
C ASP A 110 0.06 17.58 -14.43
N GLU A 111 0.03 16.46 -13.70
CA GLU A 111 -1.22 15.85 -13.20
C GLU A 111 -1.50 16.15 -11.70
N GLU A 112 -0.46 16.42 -10.89
CA GLU A 112 -0.60 16.79 -9.47
C GLU A 112 -1.01 18.27 -9.25
N ALA A 113 -1.10 19.06 -10.32
CA ALA A 113 -1.64 20.43 -10.32
C ALA A 113 -3.17 20.50 -10.41
N GLN A 114 -3.88 19.40 -10.15
CA GLN A 114 -5.31 19.45 -9.85
C GLN A 114 -5.49 19.38 -8.33
N PRO A 115 -5.55 20.54 -7.65
CA PRO A 115 -5.82 20.57 -6.24
C PRO A 115 -7.18 19.93 -6.00
N ALA A 116 -7.26 19.17 -4.92
CA ALA A 116 -8.48 18.89 -4.17
C ALA A 116 -9.11 20.21 -3.66
N ALA A 117 -9.53 21.09 -4.59
CA ALA A 117 -10.38 22.22 -4.32
C ALA A 117 -11.78 21.67 -4.07
N ALA A 118 -12.05 21.48 -2.79
CA ALA A 118 -13.35 21.25 -2.18
C ALA A 118 -14.52 21.90 -2.94
N PRO A 119 -15.71 21.26 -3.01
CA PRO A 119 -16.93 22.00 -3.17
C PRO A 119 -17.24 22.68 -1.83
N ALA A 120 -16.50 23.76 -1.53
CA ALA A 120 -16.92 24.69 -0.49
C ALA A 120 -18.16 25.42 -1.02
N ARG A 121 -19.29 25.19 -0.36
CA ARG A 121 -20.54 25.95 -0.50
C ARG A 121 -20.24 27.45 -0.59
N GLY A 122 -20.91 28.11 -1.53
CA GLY A 122 -20.86 29.55 -1.72
C GLY A 122 -22.04 30.00 -2.55
N ASP A 123 -23.19 30.03 -1.90
CA ASP A 123 -24.39 30.70 -2.33
C ASP A 123 -24.06 32.17 -2.69
N VAL A 124 -24.52 32.67 -3.85
CA VAL A 124 -25.09 34.01 -4.09
C VAL A 124 -25.41 34.10 -5.59
N HIS A 125 -26.68 33.87 -5.93
CA HIS A 125 -27.31 34.61 -7.02
C HIS A 125 -28.54 35.31 -6.46
N ALA A 126 -28.27 36.26 -5.57
CA ALA A 126 -29.15 37.40 -5.40
C ALA A 126 -28.89 38.32 -6.59
N GLN A 127 -29.73 38.23 -7.63
CA GLN A 127 -29.94 39.37 -8.51
C GLN A 127 -31.42 39.72 -8.48
N VAL A 128 -31.65 40.84 -7.80
CA VAL A 128 -32.85 41.66 -7.78
C VAL A 128 -33.26 42.01 -9.22
N GLU A 129 -34.58 42.06 -9.45
CA GLU A 129 -35.34 42.84 -10.44
C GLU A 129 -34.64 44.09 -11.02
N PRO A 130 -35.06 44.69 -12.17
CA PRO A 130 -36.44 44.75 -12.72
C PRO A 130 -36.52 44.67 -14.27
N ALA A 131 -37.73 44.71 -14.86
CA ALA A 131 -38.12 45.68 -15.92
C ALA A 131 -39.25 45.19 -16.84
N ALA A 132 -40.21 46.11 -17.01
CA ALA A 132 -41.17 46.32 -18.11
C ALA A 132 -42.45 45.45 -18.16
#